data_AF-A0AAE3VJZ3-F1
#
_entry.id   AF-A0AAE3VJZ3-F1
#
_cell.length_a   1.000
_cell.length_b   1.000
_cell.length_c   1.000
_cell.angle_alpha   90.00
_cell.angle_beta   90.00
_cell.angle_gamma   90.00
#
_symmetry.space_group_name_H-M   'P 1'
#
loop_
_entity.id
_entity.type
_entity.pdbx_description
1 polymer ?
#
loop_
_entity_poly.entity_id
_entity_poly.type
_entity_poly.pdbx_seq_one_letter_code
_entity_poly.pdbx_strand_id
1 'polypeptide(L)'
;MKYAVIPKIMAVIRITVVIACLYTPLRTSLLFLSEQIAVDNCLDLGGSFNITTMTCDFEHSSPYIPFVDRHSRLLRATGWSIVIGLTLVAATYCIPTTPKCGHDHDHD
;
A
#
# COMPACT_ATOMS: atom_id res chain seq x y z
N MET A 1 25.79 -19.04 22.22
CA MET A 1 25.57 -18.74 20.77
C MET A 1 24.11 -18.49 20.37
N LYS A 2 23.08 -18.77 21.19
CA LYS A 2 21.66 -18.54 20.81
C LYS A 2 21.20 -17.07 20.80
N TYR A 3 21.89 -16.18 21.51
CA TYR A 3 21.47 -14.78 21.72
C TYR A 3 21.74 -13.82 20.55
N ALA A 4 22.63 -14.18 19.61
CA ALA A 4 22.97 -13.33 18.46
C ALA A 4 22.09 -13.58 17.22
N VAL A 5 21.28 -14.65 17.20
CA VAL A 5 20.46 -15.05 16.05
C VAL A 5 19.09 -14.36 16.07
N ILE A 6 18.53 -14.12 17.26
CA ILE A 6 17.23 -13.48 17.49
C ILE A 6 17.10 -12.09 16.84
N PRO A 7 18.08 -11.16 16.94
CA PRO A 7 17.94 -9.84 16.33
C PRO A 7 17.96 -9.89 14.79
N LYS A 8 18.70 -10.84 14.19
CA LYS A 8 18.74 -11.00 12.72
C LYS A 8 17.41 -11.52 12.18
N ILE A 9 16.79 -12.49 12.85
CA ILE A 9 15.48 -13.03 12.46
C ILE A 9 14.39 -11.95 12.54
N MET A 10 14.38 -11.17 13.62
CA MET A 10 13.44 -10.06 13.80
C MET A 10 13.57 -8.99 12.72
N ALA A 11 14.78 -8.67 12.27
CA ALA A 11 15.01 -7.73 11.17
C ALA A 11 14.47 -8.25 9.82
N VAL A 12 14.71 -9.53 9.50
CA VAL A 12 14.21 -10.15 8.26
C VAL A 12 12.68 -10.15 8.23
N ILE A 13 12.02 -10.56 9.33
CA ILE A 13 10.56 -10.57 9.43
C ILE A 13 9.98 -9.17 9.17
N ARG A 14 10.56 -8.13 9.77
CA ARG A 14 10.11 -6.74 9.55
C ARG A 14 10.20 -6.33 8.08
N ILE A 15 11.33 -6.61 7.44
CA ILE A 15 11.54 -6.30 6.02
C ILE A 15 10.52 -7.05 5.15
N THR A 16 10.32 -8.34 5.39
CA THR A 16 9.34 -9.15 4.65
C THR A 16 7.92 -8.61 4.80
N VAL A 17 7.52 -8.21 6.02
CA VAL A 17 6.19 -7.64 6.27
C VAL A 17 6.03 -6.28 5.59
N VAL A 18 7.06 -5.42 5.60
CA VAL A 18 7.03 -4.14 4.89
C VAL A 18 6.89 -4.34 3.38
N ILE A 19 7.65 -5.27 2.79
CA ILE A 19 7.54 -5.61 1.36
C ILE A 19 6.13 -6.11 1.03
N ALA A 20 5.56 -6.98 1.87
CA ALA A 20 4.19 -7.46 1.69
C ALA A 20 3.16 -6.32 1.77
N CYS A 21 3.38 -5.34 2.67
CA CYS A 21 2.52 -4.16 2.76
C CYS A 21 2.63 -3.25 1.52
N LEU A 22 3.81 -3.14 0.90
CA LEU A 22 4.02 -2.34 -0.32
C LEU A 22 3.43 -2.99 -1.58
N TYR A 23 3.22 -4.30 -1.58
CA TYR A 23 2.67 -5.01 -2.74
C TYR A 23 1.24 -4.56 -3.09
N THR A 24 0.39 -4.33 -2.09
CA THR A 24 -1.01 -3.92 -2.29
C THR A 24 -1.18 -2.53 -2.92
N PRO A 25 -0.52 -1.45 -2.44
CA PRO A 25 -0.56 -0.15 -3.12
C PRO A 25 0.04 -0.25 -4.53
N LEU A 26 1.15 -0.97 -4.71
CA LEU A 26 1.75 -1.14 -6.04
C LEU A 26 0.78 -1.77 -7.03
N ARG A 27 0.13 -2.88 -6.65
CA ARG A 27 -0.87 -3.54 -7.50
C ARG A 27 -2.06 -2.64 -7.81
N THR A 28 -2.51 -1.86 -6.82
CA THR A 28 -3.65 -0.94 -6.99
C THR A 28 -3.31 0.18 -7.96
N SER A 29 -2.14 0.77 -7.83
CA SER A 29 -1.65 1.82 -8.74
C SER A 29 -1.49 1.31 -10.17
N LEU A 30 -0.95 0.10 -10.35
CA LEU A 30 -0.82 -0.51 -11.68
C LEU A 30 -2.17 -0.74 -12.35
N LEU A 31 -3.16 -1.25 -11.61
CA LEU A 31 -4.51 -1.44 -12.13
C LEU A 31 -5.16 -0.10 -12.51
N PHE A 32 -5.08 0.89 -11.63
CA PHE A 32 -5.63 2.22 -11.90
C PHE A 32 -5.00 2.84 -13.15
N LEU A 33 -3.66 2.82 -13.27
CA LEU A 33 -2.97 3.35 -14.44
C LEU A 33 -3.34 2.61 -15.72
N SER A 34 -3.44 1.27 -15.67
CA SER A 34 -3.79 0.48 -16.85
C SER A 34 -5.19 0.82 -17.38
N GLU A 35 -6.15 1.10 -16.49
CA GLU A 35 -7.48 1.53 -16.90
C GLU A 35 -7.48 2.93 -17.49
N GLN A 36 -6.76 3.88 -16.88
CA GLN A 36 -6.70 5.25 -17.40
C GLN A 36 -6.06 5.29 -18.79
N ILE A 37 -4.98 4.51 -19.01
CA ILE A 37 -4.36 4.39 -20.34
C ILE A 37 -5.35 3.82 -21.37
N ALA A 38 -6.16 2.84 -20.99
CA ALA A 38 -7.16 2.25 -21.89
C ALA A 38 -8.30 3.23 -22.20
N VAL A 39 -8.74 4.00 -21.21
CA VAL A 39 -9.76 5.06 -21.35
C VAL A 39 -9.24 6.17 -22.27
N ASP A 40 -8.04 6.69 -22.01
CA ASP A 40 -7.44 7.77 -22.79
C ASP A 40 -7.26 7.34 -24.26
N ASN A 41 -6.70 6.15 -24.51
CA ASN A 41 -6.54 5.63 -25.86
C ASN A 41 -7.88 5.49 -26.60
N CYS A 42 -8.96 5.12 -25.92
CA CYS A 42 -10.27 4.99 -26.53
C CYS A 42 -10.89 6.36 -26.87
N LEU A 43 -10.76 7.32 -25.95
CA LEU A 43 -11.26 8.68 -26.13
C LEU A 43 -10.49 9.41 -27.24
N ASP A 44 -9.18 9.19 -27.35
CA ASP A 44 -8.35 9.75 -28.42
C ASP A 44 -8.75 9.24 -29.82
N LEU A 45 -9.28 8.02 -29.90
CA LEU A 45 -9.85 7.46 -31.14
C LEU A 45 -11.27 7.97 -31.42
N GLY A 46 -11.84 8.78 -30.54
CA GLY A 46 -13.22 9.27 -30.64
C GLY A 46 -14.28 8.27 -30.20
N GLY A 47 -13.88 7.20 -29.49
CA GLY A 47 -14.79 6.20 -28.93
C GLY A 47 -15.24 6.53 -27.51
N SER A 48 -16.11 5.68 -26.98
CA SER A 48 -16.56 5.66 -25.59
C SER A 48 -16.10 4.37 -24.92
N PHE A 49 -15.33 4.49 -23.84
CA PHE A 49 -14.77 3.32 -23.16
C PHE A 49 -15.81 2.65 -22.26
N ASN A 50 -16.13 1.39 -22.53
CA ASN A 50 -16.97 0.57 -21.66
C ASN A 50 -16.12 -0.12 -20.59
N ILE A 51 -16.22 0.42 -19.37
CA ILE A 51 -15.48 -0.05 -18.20
C ILE A 51 -15.88 -1.46 -17.74
N THR A 52 -17.09 -1.94 -18.07
CA THR A 52 -17.58 -3.26 -17.66
C THR A 52 -17.00 -4.37 -18.52
N THR A 53 -16.91 -4.12 -19.83
CA THR A 53 -16.38 -5.07 -20.81
C THR A 53 -14.90 -4.83 -21.12
N MET A 54 -14.32 -3.72 -20.64
CA MET A 54 -12.98 -3.24 -20.99
C MET A 54 -12.80 -3.10 -22.51
N THR A 55 -13.82 -2.59 -23.21
CA THR A 55 -13.79 -2.42 -24.66
C THR A 55 -14.07 -0.97 -25.06
N CYS A 56 -13.47 -0.53 -26.16
CA CYS A 56 -13.79 0.75 -26.77
C CYS A 56 -14.99 0.58 -27.73
N ASP A 57 -16.06 1.32 -27.51
CA ASP A 57 -17.27 1.32 -28.33
C ASP A 57 -17.36 2.66 -29.08
N PHE A 58 -17.52 2.63 -30.41
CA PHE A 58 -17.60 3.83 -31.24
C PHE A 58 -19.04 4.24 -31.59
N GLU A 59 -20.02 3.37 -31.28
CA GLU A 59 -21.41 3.55 -31.67
C GLU A 59 -22.25 4.09 -30.50
N HIS A 60 -21.98 3.62 -29.29
CA HIS A 60 -22.79 3.94 -28.12
C HIS A 60 -21.98 4.55 -26.97
N SER A 61 -22.56 5.53 -26.29
CA SER A 61 -21.99 6.10 -25.08
C SER A 61 -22.18 5.14 -23.90
N SER A 62 -21.07 4.75 -23.27
CA SER A 62 -21.07 3.90 -22.09
C SER A 62 -21.04 4.74 -20.79
N PRO A 63 -21.78 4.35 -19.74
CA PRO A 63 -21.72 5.04 -18.46
C PRO A 63 -20.36 4.84 -17.77
N TYR A 64 -19.81 5.92 -17.25
CA TYR A 64 -18.58 5.90 -16.47
C TYR A 64 -18.86 5.40 -15.04
N ILE A 65 -18.20 4.32 -14.64
CA ILE A 65 -18.26 3.80 -13.26
C ILE A 65 -16.89 4.02 -12.60
N PRO A 66 -16.81 4.84 -11.54
CA PRO A 66 -15.55 5.22 -10.96
C PRO A 66 -14.83 4.01 -10.36
N PHE A 67 -13.49 4.03 -10.42
CA PHE A 67 -12.63 2.96 -9.90
C PHE A 67 -12.94 2.62 -8.43
N VAL A 68 -13.30 3.63 -7.64
CA VAL A 68 -13.60 3.47 -6.22
C VAL A 68 -14.79 2.57 -5.94
N ASP A 69 -15.81 2.59 -6.80
CA ASP A 69 -17.01 1.78 -6.62
C ASP A 69 -16.73 0.31 -6.96
N ARG A 70 -15.94 0.07 -8.01
CA ARG A 70 -15.57 -1.28 -8.48
C ARG A 70 -14.50 -1.94 -7.62
N HIS A 71 -13.55 -1.16 -7.12
CA HIS A 71 -12.37 -1.66 -6.39
C HIS A 71 -12.35 -1.23 -4.92
N SER A 72 -13.51 -0.93 -4.33
CA SER A 72 -13.65 -0.50 -2.92
C SER A 72 -12.91 -1.41 -1.93
N ARG A 73 -12.97 -2.74 -2.11
CA ARG A 73 -12.24 -3.70 -1.27
C ARG A 73 -10.73 -3.58 -1.39
N LEU A 74 -10.23 -3.40 -2.61
CA LEU A 74 -8.81 -3.24 -2.89
C LEU A 74 -8.28 -1.92 -2.30
N LEU A 75 -9.04 -0.84 -2.45
CA LEU A 75 -8.70 0.46 -1.86
C LEU A 75 -8.67 0.42 -0.34
N ARG A 76 -9.64 -0.27 0.29
CA ARG A 76 -9.63 -0.50 1.73
C ARG A 76 -8.40 -1.30 2.16
N ALA A 77 -8.08 -2.38 1.45
CA ALA A 77 -6.89 -3.19 1.74
C ALA A 77 -5.60 -2.38 1.61
N THR A 78 -5.50 -1.53 0.58
CA THR A 78 -4.38 -0.61 0.38
C THR A 78 -4.28 0.45 1.48
N GLY A 79 -5.41 0.99 1.94
CA GLY A 79 -5.42 1.91 3.08
C GLY A 79 -4.88 1.24 4.35
N TRP A 80 -5.36 0.03 4.67
CA TRP A 80 -4.88 -0.74 5.83
C TRP A 80 -3.40 -1.11 5.72
N SER A 81 -2.94 -1.53 4.54
CA SER A 81 -1.55 -1.92 4.36
C SER A 81 -0.57 -0.76 4.50
N ILE A 82 -0.97 0.45 4.08
CA ILE A 82 -0.17 1.67 4.29
C ILE A 82 -0.08 1.99 5.79
N VAL A 83 -1.19 1.93 6.53
CA VAL A 83 -1.20 2.21 7.97
C VAL A 83 -0.35 1.18 8.74
N ILE A 84 -0.47 -0.10 8.41
CA ILE A 84 0.33 -1.17 9.04
C ILE A 84 1.80 -1.02 8.69
N GLY A 85 2.13 -0.76 7.42
CA GLY A 85 3.51 -0.53 7.00
C GLY A 85 4.14 0.66 7.72
N LEU A 86 3.43 1.80 7.77
CA LEU A 86 3.91 3.01 8.42
C LEU A 86 4.11 2.81 9.92
N THR A 87 3.18 2.14 10.60
CA THR A 87 3.28 1.88 12.05
C THR A 87 4.46 0.96 12.38
N LEU A 88 4.76 -0.05 11.57
CA LEU A 88 5.93 -0.92 11.76
C LEU A 88 7.26 -0.18 11.55
N VAL A 89 7.30 0.71 10.55
CA VAL A 89 8.45 1.57 10.28
C VAL A 89 8.63 2.56 11.44
N ALA A 90 7.58 3.28 11.82
CA ALA A 90 7.59 4.22 12.94
C ALA A 90 7.98 3.52 14.25
N ALA A 91 7.47 2.32 14.55
CA ALA A 91 7.87 1.54 15.72
C ALA A 91 9.36 1.16 15.72
N THR A 92 10.04 1.17 14.58
CA THR A 92 11.49 0.96 14.51
C THR A 92 12.26 2.23 14.86
N TYR A 93 11.74 3.41 14.47
CA TYR A 93 12.37 4.71 14.74
C TYR A 93 11.95 5.33 16.09
N CYS A 94 10.79 4.97 16.62
CA CYS A 94 10.23 5.43 17.89
C CYS A 94 10.52 4.49 19.06
N ILE A 95 11.39 3.49 18.93
CA ILE A 95 11.98 2.87 20.12
C ILE A 95 12.86 3.97 20.73
N PRO A 96 12.52 4.54 21.90
CA PRO A 96 13.47 5.39 22.59
C PRO A 96 14.66 4.48 22.87
N THR A 97 15.79 4.77 22.24
CA THR A 97 17.07 4.16 22.60
C THR A 97 17.25 4.39 24.10
N THR A 98 16.95 3.35 24.86
CA THR A 98 17.18 3.17 26.30
C THR A 98 16.45 4.15 27.25
N PRO A 99 15.70 3.65 28.25
CA PRO A 99 15.52 4.41 29.48
C PRO A 99 16.87 4.45 30.21
N LYS A 100 17.65 5.51 29.98
CA LYS A 100 18.58 6.03 30.99
C LYS A 100 18.00 7.33 31.57
N CYS A 101 16.75 7.26 31.99
CA CYS A 101 16.15 8.24 32.88
C CYS A 101 15.56 7.44 34.04
N GLY A 102 16.38 7.18 35.07
CA GLY A 102 15.95 6.37 36.20
C GLY A 102 17.09 6.12 37.18
N HIS A 103 17.03 6.86 38.28
CA HIS A 103 17.78 6.70 39.53
C HIS A 103 19.23 7.18 39.58
N ASP A 104 19.40 8.47 39.90
CA ASP A 104 20.34 8.88 40.95
C ASP A 104 19.50 9.57 42.04
N HIS A 105 18.99 8.73 42.95
CA HIS A 105 18.42 9.17 44.22
C HIS A 105 18.91 8.15 45.24
N ASP A 106 20.16 8.32 45.67
CA ASP A 106 20.76 7.73 46.87
C ASP A 106 21.81 8.77 47.32
N HIS A 107 21.50 9.57 48.34
CA HIS A 107 21.80 9.33 49.74
C HIS A 107 23.24 9.73 50.12
N ASP A 108 23.27 10.78 50.95
CA ASP A 108 24.30 11.26 51.90
C ASP A 108 25.52 12.03 51.35
#